data_AF-A0A968X2S1-F1
#
_entry.id   AF-A0A968X2S1-F1
#
_cell.length_a   1.000
_cell.length_b   1.000
_cell.length_c   1.000
_cell.angle_alpha   90.00
_cell.angle_beta   90.00
_cell.angle_gamma   90.00
#
_symmetry.space_group_name_H-M   'P 1'
#
loop_
_entity.id
_entity.type
_entity.pdbx_description
1 polymer ?
#
loop_
_entity_poly.entity_id
_entity_poly.type
_entity_poly.pdbx_seq_one_letter_code
_entity_poly.pdbx_strand_id
1 'polypeptide(L)'
;MDLQETLTNALVDYGLVAVFISVLVSAIGLPLPTSFLLLFAGSTVANGDLQFLPVVAAGAAGAIIGDHIGYGIGWFGGRGFAMRFIRKLNGEALLERAETTARKWGGPSIFLSRWLITAVGPY
;
A
#
# COMPACT_ATOMS: atom_id res chain seq x y z
N MET A 1 34.34 1.88 12.70
CA MET A 1 32.95 1.38 12.77
C MET A 1 32.95 0.18 13.66
N ASP A 2 32.20 0.26 14.76
CA ASP A 2 32.12 -0.80 15.75
C ASP A 2 31.19 -1.92 15.24
N LEU A 3 31.47 -3.17 15.61
CA LEU A 3 30.65 -4.31 15.17
C LEU A 3 29.22 -4.19 15.70
N GLN A 4 29.07 -3.66 16.92
CA GLN A 4 27.76 -3.37 17.52
C GLN A 4 26.96 -2.35 16.71
N GLU A 5 27.62 -1.28 16.27
CA GLU A 5 27.02 -0.19 15.48
C GLU A 5 26.59 -0.67 14.09
N THR A 6 27.37 -1.55 13.47
CA THR A 6 27.03 -2.17 12.17
C THR A 6 25.83 -3.12 12.30
N LEU A 7 25.74 -3.88 13.40
CA LEU A 7 24.63 -4.80 13.66
C LEU A 7 23.33 -4.05 14.02
N THR A 8 23.43 -2.96 14.80
CA THR A 8 22.27 -2.10 15.09
C THR A 8 21.80 -1.41 13.83
N ASN A 9 22.71 -0.85 13.01
CA ASN A 9 22.33 -0.25 11.73
C ASN A 9 21.73 -1.28 10.77
N ALA A 10 22.23 -2.52 10.71
CA ALA A 10 21.62 -3.56 9.89
C ALA A 10 20.21 -3.93 10.39
N LEU A 11 19.99 -4.07 11.70
CA LEU A 11 18.66 -4.34 12.29
C LEU A 11 17.68 -3.20 12.03
N VAL A 12 18.14 -1.97 12.16
CA VAL A 12 17.44 -0.74 11.80
C VAL A 12 17.10 -0.77 10.32
N ASP A 13 18.08 -0.98 9.44
CA ASP A 13 17.91 -1.01 7.98
C ASP A 13 16.95 -2.11 7.54
N TYR A 14 17.08 -3.36 8.02
CA TYR A 14 16.17 -4.44 7.64
C TYR A 14 14.76 -4.27 8.22
N GLY A 15 14.62 -3.75 9.44
CA GLY A 15 13.32 -3.45 10.05
C GLY A 15 12.59 -2.31 9.34
N LEU A 16 13.32 -1.24 9.03
CA LEU A 16 12.81 -0.08 8.28
C LEU A 16 12.48 -0.43 6.83
N VAL A 17 13.35 -1.18 6.16
CA VAL A 17 13.10 -1.64 4.79
C VAL A 17 11.92 -2.60 4.75
N ALA A 18 11.76 -3.49 5.73
CA ALA A 18 10.59 -4.36 5.82
C ALA A 18 9.28 -3.56 5.98
N VAL A 19 9.27 -2.54 6.85
CA VAL A 19 8.12 -1.62 6.99
C VAL A 19 7.88 -0.87 5.67
N PHE A 20 8.92 -0.30 5.08
CA PHE A 20 8.81 0.44 3.82
C PHE A 20 8.24 -0.41 2.70
N ILE A 21 8.82 -1.59 2.44
CA ILE A 21 8.40 -2.48 1.34
C ILE A 21 6.99 -3.01 1.59
N SER A 22 6.67 -3.44 2.81
CA SER A 22 5.33 -3.97 3.11
C SER A 22 4.25 -2.92 2.89
N VAL A 23 4.46 -1.69 3.39
CA VAL A 23 3.53 -0.59 3.19
C VAL A 23 3.48 -0.18 1.72
N LEU A 24 4.61 -0.10 1.02
CA LEU A 24 4.67 0.23 -0.40
C LEU A 24 3.87 -0.77 -1.24
N VAL A 25 4.10 -2.06 -1.05
CA VAL A 25 3.44 -3.12 -1.80
C VAL A 25 1.93 -3.13 -1.50
N SER A 26 1.56 -2.94 -0.23
CA SER A 26 0.16 -2.81 0.17
C SER A 26 -0.51 -1.58 -0.43
N ALA A 27 0.18 -0.44 -0.49
CA ALA A 27 -0.34 0.81 -1.05
C ALA A 27 -0.52 0.75 -2.57
N ILE A 28 0.29 -0.07 -3.27
CA ILE A 28 0.07 -0.38 -4.71
C ILE A 28 -1.25 -1.16 -4.92
N GLY A 29 -1.80 -1.80 -3.88
CA GLY A 29 -3.06 -2.53 -3.91
C GLY A 29 -2.92 -4.06 -3.82
N LEU A 30 -1.72 -4.57 -3.49
CA LEU A 30 -1.53 -5.99 -3.24
C LEU A 30 -2.00 -6.36 -1.82
N PRO A 31 -2.77 -7.44 -1.66
CA PRO A 31 -3.25 -7.86 -0.35
C PRO A 31 -2.09 -8.41 0.49
N LEU A 32 -1.58 -7.56 1.37
CA LEU A 32 -0.59 -7.92 2.39
C LEU A 32 -1.16 -7.68 3.79
N PRO A 33 -0.79 -8.48 4.79
CA PRO A 33 -1.18 -8.27 6.18
C PRO A 33 -0.39 -7.11 6.82
N THR A 34 -0.42 -5.93 6.20
CA THR A 34 0.36 -4.75 6.61
C THR A 34 0.00 -4.29 8.02
N SER A 35 -1.26 -4.39 8.44
CA SER A 35 -1.68 -4.06 9.81
C SER A 35 -0.93 -4.89 10.86
N PHE A 36 -0.70 -6.18 10.59
CA PHE A 36 0.09 -7.04 11.47
C PHE A 36 1.57 -6.65 11.48
N LEU A 37 2.14 -6.34 10.31
CA LEU A 37 3.54 -5.92 10.19
C LEU A 37 3.81 -4.57 10.88
N LEU A 38 2.89 -3.62 10.77
CA LEU A 38 2.96 -2.34 11.47
C LEU A 38 2.78 -2.51 12.98
N LEU A 39 1.91 -3.41 13.43
CA LEU A 39 1.77 -3.73 14.85
C LEU A 39 3.07 -4.34 15.40
N PHE A 40 3.69 -5.25 14.66
CA PHE A 40 4.99 -5.81 15.02
C PHE A 40 6.07 -4.72 15.09
N ALA A 41 6.18 -3.87 14.06
CA ALA A 41 7.11 -2.75 14.06
C ALA A 41 6.91 -1.80 15.24
N GLY A 42 5.65 -1.51 15.60
CA GLY A 42 5.31 -0.72 16.78
C GLY A 42 5.75 -1.37 18.09
N SER A 43 5.62 -2.69 18.23
CA SER A 43 6.13 -3.44 19.37
C SER A 43 7.66 -3.37 19.47
N THR A 44 8.36 -3.46 18.34
CA THR A 44 9.83 -3.35 18.28
C THR A 44 10.30 -1.94 18.65
N VAL A 45 9.55 -0.91 18.26
CA VAL A 45 9.79 0.46 18.72
C VAL A 45 9.59 0.59 20.24
N ALA A 46 8.54 -0.03 20.79
CA ALA A 46 8.27 -0.01 22.23
C ALA A 46 9.37 -0.70 23.06
N ASN A 47 10.01 -1.74 22.52
CA ASN A 47 11.13 -2.44 23.14
C ASN A 47 12.47 -1.67 23.03
N GLY A 48 12.52 -0.58 22.26
CA GLY A 48 13.74 0.22 22.04
C GLY A 48 14.65 -0.30 20.91
N ASP A 49 14.25 -1.38 20.23
CA ASP A 49 15.02 -1.99 19.14
C ASP A 49 14.94 -1.18 17.83
N LEU A 50 13.86 -0.42 17.64
CA LEU A 50 13.68 0.51 16.52
C LEU A 50 13.34 1.91 17.02
N GLN A 51 13.81 2.93 16.32
CA GLN A 51 13.42 4.31 16.59
C GLN A 51 12.05 4.61 15.98
N PHE A 52 11.19 5.30 16.75
CA PHE A 52 9.85 5.66 16.32
C PHE A 52 9.84 6.49 15.03
N LEU A 53 10.63 7.56 14.98
CA LEU A 53 10.58 8.53 13.88
C LEU A 53 11.00 7.93 12.54
N PRO A 54 12.10 7.15 12.44
CA PRO A 54 12.44 6.43 11.22
C PRO A 54 11.34 5.45 10.76
N VAL A 55 10.74 4.67 11.67
CA VAL A 55 9.71 3.69 11.31
C VAL A 55 8.48 4.39 10.71
N VAL A 56 8.06 5.50 11.32
CA VAL A 56 6.98 6.34 10.78
C VAL A 56 7.36 6.92 9.42
N ALA A 57 8.59 7.42 9.26
CA ALA A 57 9.06 7.97 8.00
C ALA A 57 9.10 6.91 6.88
N ALA A 58 9.58 5.71 7.18
CA ALA A 58 9.60 4.58 6.24
C ALA A 58 8.19 4.15 5.84
N GLY A 59 7.26 4.03 6.79
CA GLY A 59 5.86 3.73 6.51
C GLY A 59 5.20 4.81 5.64
N ALA A 60 5.39 6.09 5.99
CA ALA A 60 4.84 7.21 5.22
C ALA A 60 5.42 7.28 3.80
N ALA A 61 6.74 7.14 3.65
CA ALA A 61 7.39 7.13 2.35
C ALA A 61 6.92 5.95 1.50
N GLY A 62 6.80 4.76 2.09
CA GLY A 62 6.25 3.57 1.41
C GLY A 62 4.83 3.80 0.90
N ALA A 63 3.96 4.39 1.73
CA ALA A 63 2.59 4.69 1.36
C ALA A 63 2.50 5.71 0.21
N ILE A 64 3.24 6.83 0.32
CA ILE A 64 3.26 7.89 -0.69
C ILE A 64 3.77 7.33 -2.03
N ILE A 65 4.92 6.66 -2.02
CA ILE A 65 5.52 6.10 -3.24
C ILE A 65 4.62 5.01 -3.84
N GLY A 66 4.05 4.14 -3.00
CA GLY A 66 3.14 3.09 -3.43
C GLY A 66 1.87 3.64 -4.08
N ASP A 67 1.24 4.67 -3.50
CA ASP A 67 0.08 5.34 -4.07
C ASP A 67 0.42 6.00 -5.43
N HIS A 68 1.60 6.63 -5.56
CA HIS A 68 2.06 7.20 -6.83
C HIS A 68 2.30 6.14 -7.90
N ILE A 69 2.90 5.01 -7.53
CA ILE A 69 3.10 3.87 -8.45
C ILE A 69 1.75 3.29 -8.87
N GLY A 70 0.83 3.08 -7.91
CA GLY A 70 -0.52 2.60 -8.19
C GLY A 70 -1.29 3.53 -9.13
N TYR A 71 -1.19 4.85 -8.91
CA TYR A 71 -1.74 5.85 -9.83
C TYR A 71 -1.13 5.75 -11.22
N GLY A 72 0.20 5.64 -11.31
CA GLY A 72 0.91 5.46 -12.58
C GLY A 72 0.46 4.21 -13.33
N ILE A 73 0.31 3.08 -12.64
CA ILE A 73 -0.21 1.83 -13.23
C ILE A 73 -1.61 2.04 -13.80
N GLY A 74 -2.50 2.72 -13.05
CA GLY A 74 -3.84 3.04 -13.52
C GLY A 74 -3.83 3.98 -14.74
N TRP A 75 -2.97 5.00 -14.72
CA TRP A 75 -2.85 6.01 -15.76
C TRP A 75 -2.30 5.43 -17.08
N PHE A 76 -1.20 4.66 -17.01
CA PHE A 76 -0.55 4.08 -18.19
C PHE A 76 -1.20 2.77 -18.66
N GLY A 77 -1.69 1.95 -17.73
CA GLY A 77 -2.31 0.66 -18.05
C GLY A 77 -3.69 0.79 -18.71
N GLY A 78 -4.46 1.81 -18.29
CA GLY A 78 -5.78 2.13 -18.83
C GLY A 78 -6.75 0.93 -18.90
N ARG A 79 -7.74 1.02 -19.78
CA ARG A 79 -8.73 -0.06 -19.99
C ARG A 79 -8.08 -1.35 -20.51
N GLY A 80 -7.00 -1.25 -21.30
CA GLY A 80 -6.33 -2.41 -21.90
C GLY A 80 -5.67 -3.34 -20.88
N PHE A 81 -5.02 -2.80 -19.86
CA PHE A 81 -4.45 -3.59 -18.77
C PHE A 81 -5.54 -4.18 -17.88
N ALA A 82 -6.53 -3.36 -17.50
CA ALA A 82 -7.66 -3.80 -16.67
C ALA A 82 -8.44 -4.96 -17.33
N MET A 83 -8.72 -4.86 -18.63
CA MET A 83 -9.47 -5.86 -19.38
C MET A 83 -8.70 -7.19 -19.49
N ARG A 84 -7.38 -7.17 -19.64
CA ARG A 84 -6.57 -8.41 -19.64
C ARG A 84 -6.62 -9.14 -18.30
N PHE A 85 -6.68 -8.40 -17.19
CA PHE A 85 -6.73 -8.97 -15.85
C PHE A 85 -8.15 -9.48 -15.52
N ILE A 86 -9.16 -8.65 -15.76
CA ILE A 86 -10.57 -8.94 -15.47
C ILE A 86 -11.16 -10.03 -16.37
N ARG A 87 -10.69 -10.16 -17.62
CA ARG A 87 -11.11 -11.25 -18.51
C ARG A 87 -10.75 -12.63 -17.95
N LYS A 88 -9.65 -12.75 -17.21
CA LYS A 88 -9.31 -14.01 -16.52
C LYS A 88 -10.29 -14.37 -15.39
N LEU A 89 -11.06 -13.40 -14.91
CA LEU A 89 -12.02 -13.53 -13.83
C LEU A 89 -13.49 -13.42 -14.33
N ASN A 90 -13.72 -13.47 -15.65
CA ASN A 90 -15.05 -13.27 -16.27
C ASN A 90 -15.77 -11.97 -15.83
N GLY A 91 -15.02 -10.93 -15.46
CA GLY A 91 -15.59 -9.70 -14.88
C GLY A 91 -15.84 -8.57 -15.88
N GLU A 92 -15.98 -8.86 -17.18
CA GLU A 92 -16.09 -7.82 -18.23
C GLU A 92 -17.25 -6.85 -17.98
N ALA A 93 -18.41 -7.38 -17.59
CA ALA A 93 -19.58 -6.59 -17.20
C ALA A 93 -19.33 -5.73 -15.94
N LEU A 94 -18.50 -6.20 -15.00
CA LEU A 94 -18.12 -5.44 -13.80
C LEU A 94 -17.25 -4.25 -14.17
N LEU A 95 -16.28 -4.43 -15.08
CA LEU A 95 -15.43 -3.35 -15.57
C LEU A 95 -16.25 -2.27 -16.29
N GLU A 96 -17.19 -2.69 -17.12
CA GLU A 96 -18.06 -1.76 -17.86
C GLU A 96 -18.97 -0.96 -16.92
N ARG A 97 -19.50 -1.61 -15.88
CA ARG A 97 -20.29 -0.95 -14.84
C ARG A 97 -19.45 0.00 -13.98
N ALA A 98 -18.21 -0.37 -13.68
CA ALA A 98 -17.26 0.48 -12.95
C ALA A 98 -16.93 1.75 -13.77
N GLU A 99 -16.65 1.62 -15.06
CA GLU A 99 -16.36 2.76 -15.93
C GLU A 99 -17.55 3.71 -16.11
N THR A 100 -18.75 3.17 -16.35
CA THR A 100 -19.96 3.98 -16.49
C THR A 100 -20.29 4.75 -15.20
N THR A 101 -20.13 4.10 -14.04
CA THR A 101 -20.31 4.74 -12.73
C THR A 101 -19.26 5.81 -12.50
N ALA A 102 -17.98 5.51 -12.77
CA ALA A 102 -16.88 6.47 -12.64
C ALA A 102 -17.06 7.69 -13.55
N ARG A 103 -17.53 7.52 -14.79
CA ARG A 103 -17.84 8.63 -15.71
C ARG A 103 -19.02 9.47 -15.24
N LYS A 104 -20.05 8.83 -14.67
CA LYS A 104 -21.27 9.50 -14.21
C LYS A 104 -21.05 10.35 -12.97
N TRP A 105 -20.29 9.84 -12.00
CA TRP A 105 -20.12 10.46 -10.69
C TRP A 105 -18.76 11.13 -10.50
N GLY A 106 -17.77 10.82 -11.34
CA GLY A 106 -16.46 11.48 -11.36
C GLY A 106 -15.71 11.42 -10.03
N GLY A 107 -15.15 12.57 -9.64
CA GLY A 107 -14.36 12.73 -8.40
C GLY A 107 -15.06 12.22 -7.12
N PRO A 108 -16.34 12.53 -6.88
CA PRO A 108 -17.11 11.97 -5.76
C PRO A 108 -17.07 10.45 -5.65
N SER A 109 -17.13 9.71 -6.76
CA SER A 109 -17.03 8.24 -6.73
C SER A 109 -15.66 7.77 -6.27
N ILE A 110 -14.59 8.44 -6.70
CA ILE A 110 -13.22 8.10 -6.27
C ILE A 110 -13.08 8.37 -4.77
N PHE A 111 -13.54 9.54 -4.31
CA PHE A 111 -13.51 9.92 -2.90
C PHE A 111 -14.27 8.92 -2.02
N LEU A 112 -15.52 8.59 -2.38
CA LEU A 112 -16.35 7.65 -1.63
C LEU A 112 -15.80 6.21 -1.71
N SER A 113 -15.20 5.80 -2.84
CA SER A 113 -14.57 4.49 -2.91
C SER A 113 -13.40 4.36 -1.93
N ARG A 114 -12.58 5.41 -1.79
CA ARG A 114 -11.43 5.42 -0.88
C ARG A 114 -11.86 5.51 0.59
N TRP A 115 -12.89 6.29 0.91
CA TRP A 115 -13.28 6.58 2.30
C TRP A 115 -14.44 5.74 2.83
N LEU A 116 -15.47 5.49 2.03
CA LEU A 116 -16.66 4.75 2.45
C LEU A 116 -16.45 3.24 2.36
N ILE A 117 -15.86 2.75 1.27
CA ILE A 117 -15.71 1.30 1.05
C ILE A 117 -14.54 0.74 1.87
N THR A 118 -13.40 1.43 1.95
CA THR A 118 -12.26 1.00 2.76
C THR A 118 -12.57 0.94 4.27
N ALA A 119 -13.47 1.81 4.75
CA ALA A 119 -13.92 1.80 6.14
C ALA A 119 -14.89 0.65 6.46
N VAL A 120 -15.54 0.07 5.44
CA VAL A 120 -16.57 -0.98 5.57
C VAL A 120 -16.07 -2.33 5.03
N GLY A 121 -14.86 -2.37 4.47
CA GLY A 121 -14.22 -3.60 3.98
C GLY A 121 -13.90 -4.55 5.14
N PRO A 122 -14.14 -5.86 4.99
CA PRO A 122 -13.75 -6.83 6.00
C PRO A 122 -12.23 -6.91 6.04
N TYR A 123 -11.63 -6.43 7.14
CA TYR A 123 -10.26 -6.80 7.51
C TYR A 123 -10.29 -8.13 8.27
#